data_AF-A0A087GVK5-F1
#
_entry.id   AF-A0A087GVK5-F1
#
_cell.length_a   1.000
_cell.length_b   1.000
_cell.length_c   1.000
_cell.angle_alpha   90.00
_cell.angle_beta   90.00
_cell.angle_gamma   90.00
#
_symmetry.space_group_name_H-M   'P 1'
#
loop_
_entity.id
_entity.type
_entity.pdbx_description
1 polymer ?
#
loop_
_entity_poly.entity_id
_entity_poly.type
_entity_poly.pdbx_seq_one_letter_code
_entity_poly.pdbx_strand_id
1 'polypeptide(L)'
;MNLQFTRIPKYNTRLTLYRSYFVTVDVVDLDDHSPHTFQTLVTRSYPMNGASFRVFTQLCRIKPEKPGEERISLLAEQAIDDSYKGCIPNFLSQPRKDDDCLRFYEVQEQDICENDWLRLYSDFALYARWSYTDDGYKSCLPVEIKKIVVETCETHREPRLKLKSRNAIFHIRFSAKGRDYTSVVRRTTDGITGHLILEINTCVDEPNMD
;
A
#
# COMPACT_ATOMS: atom_id res chain seq x y z
N MET A 1 -12.88 8.16 -14.46
CA MET A 1 -11.61 7.56 -14.86
C MET A 1 -11.31 6.40 -13.93
N ASN A 2 -11.58 5.20 -14.42
CA ASN A 2 -11.39 3.95 -13.72
C ASN A 2 -10.39 3.11 -14.53
N LEU A 3 -9.10 3.32 -14.27
CA LEU A 3 -8.04 2.74 -15.10
C LEU A 3 -7.73 1.30 -14.73
N GLN A 4 -7.79 0.40 -15.71
CA GLN A 4 -7.36 -0.98 -15.56
C GLN A 4 -5.97 -1.21 -16.21
N PHE A 5 -5.07 -1.85 -15.46
CA PHE A 5 -3.77 -2.27 -15.95
C PHE A 5 -3.89 -3.28 -17.10
N THR A 6 -3.16 -3.06 -18.20
CA THR A 6 -3.06 -4.02 -19.31
C THR A 6 -1.68 -4.66 -19.36
N ARG A 7 -0.61 -3.87 -19.48
CA ARG A 7 0.77 -4.38 -19.57
C ARG A 7 1.81 -3.30 -19.24
N ILE A 8 3.04 -3.75 -19.03
CA ILE A 8 4.22 -2.87 -18.89
C ILE A 8 4.99 -2.88 -20.22
N PRO A 9 4.79 -1.91 -21.13
CA PRO A 9 5.58 -1.81 -22.37
C PRO A 9 7.05 -1.48 -22.10
N LYS A 10 7.34 -0.71 -21.04
CA LYS A 10 8.69 -0.25 -20.72
C LYS A 10 8.83 0.05 -19.25
N TYR A 11 9.98 -0.30 -18.68
CA TYR A 11 10.44 0.28 -17.43
C TYR A 11 11.93 0.60 -17.53
N ASN A 12 12.37 1.60 -16.78
CA ASN A 12 13.79 1.89 -16.58
C ASN A 12 14.10 1.82 -15.10
N THR A 13 15.23 1.22 -14.76
CA THR A 13 15.73 1.13 -13.39
C THR A 13 16.82 2.16 -13.15
N ARG A 14 16.76 2.79 -11.98
CA ARG A 14 17.82 3.64 -11.47
C ARG A 14 18.27 3.09 -10.12
N LEU A 15 19.52 2.64 -10.07
CA LEU A 15 20.19 2.17 -8.86
C LEU A 15 21.02 3.32 -8.29
N THR A 16 20.56 3.91 -7.19
CA THR A 16 21.32 4.89 -6.40
C THR A 16 21.42 4.36 -4.97
N LEU A 17 21.21 5.19 -3.93
CA LEU A 17 20.95 4.71 -2.57
C LEU A 17 19.63 3.91 -2.48
N TYR A 18 18.72 4.13 -3.42
CA TYR A 18 17.44 3.42 -3.51
C TYR A 18 17.30 2.71 -4.86
N ARG A 19 16.37 1.74 -4.95
CA ARG A 19 15.97 1.13 -6.22
C ARG A 19 14.74 1.85 -6.74
N SER A 20 14.90 2.66 -7.77
CA SER A 20 13.82 3.39 -8.41
C SER A 20 13.47 2.79 -9.77
N TYR A 21 12.18 2.75 -10.07
CA TYR A 21 11.60 2.18 -11.28
C TYR A 21 10.74 3.25 -11.94
N PHE A 22 11.16 3.71 -13.11
CA PHE A 22 10.35 4.53 -14.01
C PHE A 22 9.55 3.60 -14.90
N VAL A 23 8.30 3.36 -14.54
CA VAL A 23 7.42 2.39 -15.22
C VAL A 23 6.46 3.14 -16.13
N THR A 24 6.39 2.70 -17.39
CA THR A 24 5.35 3.08 -18.33
C THR A 24 4.39 1.90 -18.44
N VAL A 25 3.09 2.18 -18.33
CA VAL A 25 2.03 1.18 -18.26
C VAL A 25 0.99 1.52 -19.32
N ASP A 26 0.56 0.52 -20.09
CA ASP A 26 -0.64 0.64 -20.91
C ASP A 26 -1.85 0.34 -20.03
N VAL A 27 -2.82 1.24 -20.02
CA VAL A 27 -4.06 1.13 -19.25
C VAL A 27 -5.27 1.40 -20.15
N VAL A 28 -6.43 0.88 -19.76
CA VAL A 28 -7.72 1.17 -20.40
C VAL A 28 -8.62 1.83 -19.37
N ASP A 29 -9.28 2.93 -19.72
CA ASP A 29 -10.34 3.48 -18.87
C ASP A 29 -11.60 2.62 -19.04
N LEU A 30 -12.12 2.09 -17.94
CA LEU A 30 -13.33 1.25 -17.95
C LEU A 30 -14.60 2.05 -18.19
N ASP A 31 -14.56 3.39 -18.05
CA ASP A 31 -15.73 4.25 -18.27
C ASP A 31 -16.07 4.41 -19.76
N ASP A 32 -15.06 4.46 -20.64
CA ASP A 32 -15.24 4.69 -22.09
C ASP A 32 -14.43 3.73 -23.00
N HIS A 33 -13.72 2.77 -22.40
CA HIS A 33 -12.82 1.82 -23.06
C HIS A 33 -11.66 2.47 -23.82
N SER A 34 -11.33 3.72 -23.53
CA SER A 34 -10.22 4.42 -24.19
C SER A 34 -8.86 3.95 -23.66
N PRO A 35 -7.87 3.76 -24.56
CA PRO A 35 -6.53 3.40 -24.15
C PRO A 35 -5.74 4.63 -23.72
N HIS A 36 -5.01 4.52 -22.61
CA HIS A 36 -4.08 5.53 -22.15
C HIS A 36 -2.71 4.94 -21.83
N THR A 37 -1.70 5.80 -21.86
CA THR A 37 -0.38 5.49 -21.31
C THR A 37 -0.27 6.13 -19.94
N PHE A 38 0.01 5.34 -18.92
CA PHE A 38 0.27 5.79 -17.56
C PHE A 38 1.77 5.75 -17.24
N GLN A 39 2.25 6.70 -16.46
CA GLN A 39 3.64 6.78 -16.02
C GLN A 39 3.70 6.84 -14.50
N THR A 40 4.56 6.03 -13.91
CA THR A 40 4.84 6.07 -12.48
C THR A 40 6.33 5.96 -12.17
N LEU A 41 6.75 6.66 -11.11
CA LEU A 41 8.05 6.51 -10.49
C LEU A 41 7.83 5.86 -9.13
N VAL A 42 8.22 4.59 -9.03
CA VAL A 42 8.15 3.80 -7.79
C VAL A 42 9.57 3.62 -7.26
N THR A 43 9.79 3.94 -6.00
CA THR A 43 11.07 3.76 -5.33
C THR A 43 10.92 2.80 -4.16
N ARG A 44 11.77 1.77 -4.12
CA ARG A 44 11.98 0.90 -2.96
C ARG A 44 13.17 1.41 -2.17
N SER A 45 12.98 1.67 -0.89
CA SER A 45 14.05 2.06 0.03
C SER A 45 14.41 0.95 1.01
N TYR A 46 15.47 1.18 1.78
CA TYR A 46 15.86 0.32 2.88
C TYR A 46 14.78 0.28 3.98
N PRO A 47 14.75 -0.80 4.78
CA PRO A 47 14.00 -0.85 6.03
C PRO A 47 14.26 0.39 6.87
N MET A 48 13.20 0.99 7.42
CA MET A 48 13.28 2.18 8.25
C MET A 48 12.17 2.11 9.28
N ASN A 49 12.41 2.63 10.49
CA ASN A 49 11.38 2.78 11.51
C ASN A 49 10.61 1.46 11.81
N GLY A 50 11.31 0.33 11.89
CA GLY A 50 10.70 -0.98 12.16
C GLY A 50 9.92 -1.60 10.99
N ALA A 51 9.76 -0.90 9.86
CA ALA A 51 9.22 -1.50 8.64
C ALA A 51 10.27 -2.37 7.95
N SER A 52 9.95 -3.63 7.65
CA SER A 52 10.82 -4.54 6.91
C SER A 52 10.84 -4.25 5.41
N PHE A 53 9.81 -3.56 4.91
CA PHE A 53 9.70 -3.15 3.52
C PHE A 53 9.11 -1.75 3.42
N ARG A 54 9.70 -0.91 2.55
CA ARG A 54 9.23 0.45 2.28
C ARG A 54 9.27 0.74 0.79
N VAL A 55 8.14 1.16 0.26
CA VAL A 55 7.94 1.53 -1.15
C VAL A 55 7.16 2.83 -1.24
N PHE A 56 7.51 3.69 -2.17
CA PHE A 56 6.80 4.95 -2.36
C PHE A 56 6.73 5.37 -3.83
N THR A 57 5.71 6.13 -4.16
CA THR A 57 5.54 6.76 -5.47
C THR A 57 5.90 8.23 -5.39
N GLN A 58 6.55 8.75 -6.43
CA GLN A 58 6.87 10.18 -6.59
C GLN A 58 6.25 10.78 -7.86
N LEU A 59 5.61 9.93 -8.65
CA LEU A 59 4.93 10.29 -9.88
C LEU A 59 3.89 9.21 -10.16
N CYS A 60 2.66 9.63 -10.46
CA CYS A 60 1.55 8.77 -10.91
C CYS A 60 0.64 9.63 -11.79
N ARG A 61 0.67 9.44 -13.11
CA ARG A 61 -0.13 10.25 -14.05
C ARG A 61 -0.38 9.55 -15.38
N ILE A 62 -1.44 9.94 -16.08
CA ILE A 62 -1.52 9.74 -17.53
C ILE A 62 -0.41 10.55 -18.19
N LYS A 63 0.25 9.96 -19.19
CA LYS A 63 1.28 10.60 -19.99
C LYS A 63 0.68 11.84 -20.68
N PRO A 64 1.25 13.04 -20.46
CA PRO A 64 0.72 14.26 -21.06
C PRO A 64 0.90 14.27 -22.58
N GLU A 65 0.02 14.98 -23.29
CA GLU A 65 0.07 15.14 -24.75
C GLU A 65 1.29 15.96 -25.20
N LYS A 66 1.76 16.91 -24.37
CA LYS A 66 2.93 17.76 -24.65
C LYS A 66 4.11 17.39 -23.74
N PRO A 67 5.30 17.10 -24.31
CA PRO A 67 6.53 16.92 -23.53
C PRO A 67 6.95 18.23 -22.83
N GLY A 68 7.41 18.16 -21.58
CA GLY A 68 8.02 19.29 -20.88
C GLY A 68 7.31 19.77 -19.60
N GLU A 69 6.10 19.30 -19.31
CA GLU A 69 5.44 19.49 -17.99
C GLU A 69 5.96 18.48 -16.95
N GLU A 70 7.26 18.20 -16.97
CA GLU A 70 7.91 17.22 -16.10
C GLU A 70 8.52 17.90 -14.88
N ARG A 71 7.82 17.82 -13.75
CA ARG A 71 8.43 18.03 -12.44
C ARG A 71 8.16 16.81 -11.58
N ILE A 72 9.18 15.98 -11.42
CA ILE A 72 9.23 14.99 -10.34
C ILE A 72 9.53 15.79 -9.08
N SER A 73 8.54 15.90 -8.20
CA SER A 73 8.74 16.45 -6.87
C SER A 73 9.42 15.42 -5.96
N LEU A 74 10.27 15.92 -5.08
CA LEU A 74 10.78 15.10 -3.99
C LEU A 74 9.67 14.88 -2.96
N LEU A 75 9.65 13.69 -2.39
CA LEU A 75 8.75 13.36 -1.29
C LEU A 75 9.09 14.22 -0.08
N ALA A 76 8.13 14.98 0.42
CA ALA A 76 8.31 15.86 1.57
C ALA A 76 7.87 15.15 2.86
N GLU A 77 8.71 14.24 3.38
CA GLU A 77 8.38 13.46 4.60
C GLU A 77 8.07 14.34 5.82
N GLN A 78 8.63 15.55 5.88
CA GLN A 78 8.33 16.53 6.91
C GLN A 78 6.86 16.99 6.90
N ALA A 79 6.20 16.97 5.74
CA ALA A 79 4.80 17.37 5.57
C ALA A 79 3.80 16.25 5.90
N ILE A 80 4.28 15.03 6.15
CA ILE A 80 3.45 13.95 6.68
C ILE A 80 2.99 14.34 8.10
N ASP A 81 1.77 13.97 8.46
CA ASP A 81 1.23 14.19 9.80
C ASP A 81 2.07 13.46 10.87
N ASP A 82 2.41 14.16 11.95
CA ASP A 82 3.28 13.66 13.02
C ASP A 82 2.72 12.40 13.70
N SER A 83 1.40 12.21 13.71
CA SER A 83 0.76 11.00 14.27
C SER A 83 1.12 9.72 13.53
N TYR A 84 1.59 9.82 12.29
CA TYR A 84 2.00 8.67 11.48
C TYR A 84 3.53 8.55 11.32
N LYS A 85 4.31 9.43 11.94
CA LYS A 85 5.79 9.37 11.91
C LYS A 85 6.35 8.39 12.94
N GLY A 86 7.64 8.08 12.82
CA GLY A 86 8.35 7.18 13.74
C GLY A 86 8.13 5.71 13.43
N CYS A 87 8.38 4.85 14.41
CA CYS A 87 8.29 3.39 14.27
C CYS A 87 6.89 2.94 13.82
N ILE A 88 6.82 1.97 12.92
CA ILE A 88 5.57 1.29 12.58
C ILE A 88 5.01 0.64 13.86
N PRO A 89 3.70 0.74 14.14
CA PRO A 89 3.15 0.17 15.35
C PRO A 89 3.14 -1.37 15.30
N ASN A 90 2.96 -1.97 16.47
CA ASN A 90 2.71 -3.40 16.58
C ASN A 90 1.34 -3.75 16.00
N PHE A 91 1.20 -4.99 15.51
CA PHE A 91 -0.06 -5.51 15.00
C PHE A 91 -1.17 -5.50 16.06
N LEU A 92 -2.37 -5.07 15.66
CA LEU A 92 -3.57 -5.09 16.48
C LEU A 92 -4.67 -5.91 15.78
N SER A 93 -5.14 -6.97 16.44
CA SER A 93 -6.24 -7.81 15.93
C SER A 93 -7.62 -7.18 16.11
N GLN A 94 -7.75 -6.30 17.10
CA GLN A 94 -8.95 -5.53 17.42
C GLN A 94 -8.56 -4.30 18.23
N PRO A 95 -9.39 -3.23 18.23
CA PRO A 95 -9.20 -2.09 19.12
C PRO A 95 -9.22 -2.52 20.59
N ARG A 96 -8.46 -1.82 21.43
CA ARG A 96 -8.49 -2.00 22.88
C ARG A 96 -9.77 -1.37 23.46
N LYS A 97 -10.17 -1.80 24.66
CA LYS A 97 -11.39 -1.29 25.32
C LYS A 97 -11.36 0.22 25.58
N ASP A 98 -10.18 0.79 25.78
CA ASP A 98 -9.99 2.22 26.06
C ASP A 98 -9.64 3.03 24.80
N ASP A 99 -9.59 2.39 23.64
CA ASP A 99 -9.32 3.08 22.38
C ASP A 99 -10.54 3.91 21.96
N ASP A 100 -10.28 5.07 21.36
CA ASP A 100 -11.34 5.85 20.74
C ASP A 100 -11.95 5.05 19.58
N CYS A 101 -13.15 4.52 19.79
CA CYS A 101 -13.91 3.75 18.80
C CYS A 101 -14.05 4.47 17.47
N LEU A 102 -13.92 5.81 17.43
CA LEU A 102 -13.99 6.59 16.20
C LEU A 102 -12.70 6.55 15.37
N ARG A 103 -11.58 6.03 15.89
CA ARG A 103 -10.31 5.88 15.15
C ARG A 103 -10.22 4.60 14.34
N PHE A 104 -10.95 3.57 14.78
CA PHE A 104 -10.83 2.23 14.21
C PHE A 104 -12.03 1.86 13.34
N TYR A 105 -11.79 0.96 12.39
CA TYR A 105 -12.84 0.30 11.62
C TYR A 105 -12.40 -1.09 11.20
N GLU A 106 -13.20 -2.08 11.58
CA GLU A 106 -13.08 -3.44 11.10
C GLU A 106 -13.76 -3.56 9.73
N VAL A 107 -12.94 -3.79 8.70
CA VAL A 107 -13.39 -3.75 7.30
C VAL A 107 -14.27 -4.95 7.02
N GLN A 108 -15.45 -4.69 6.45
CA GLN A 108 -16.37 -5.75 6.07
C GLN A 108 -15.97 -6.37 4.73
N GLU A 109 -16.40 -7.61 4.48
CA GLU A 109 -16.07 -8.33 3.24
C GLU A 109 -16.52 -7.59 1.97
N GLN A 110 -17.69 -6.96 2.02
CA GLN A 110 -18.19 -6.10 0.93
C GLN A 110 -17.21 -4.95 0.63
N ASP A 111 -16.70 -4.28 1.66
CA ASP A 111 -15.75 -3.19 1.50
C ASP A 111 -14.38 -3.69 0.99
N ILE A 112 -13.97 -4.92 1.31
CA ILE A 112 -12.78 -5.57 0.73
C ILE A 112 -12.98 -5.81 -0.78
N CYS A 113 -14.16 -6.25 -1.19
CA CYS A 113 -14.50 -6.47 -2.60
C CYS A 113 -14.58 -5.16 -3.40
N GLU A 114 -15.10 -4.09 -2.80
CA GLU A 114 -15.20 -2.76 -3.43
C GLU A 114 -13.88 -2.00 -3.47
N ASN A 115 -12.89 -2.39 -2.66
CA ASN A 115 -11.59 -1.73 -2.55
C ASN A 115 -10.47 -2.73 -2.84
N ASP A 116 -10.32 -3.07 -4.12
CA ASP A 116 -9.32 -4.02 -4.65
C ASP A 116 -7.87 -3.72 -4.20
N TRP A 117 -7.53 -2.46 -3.97
CA TRP A 117 -6.23 -2.03 -3.43
C TRP A 117 -5.92 -2.59 -2.03
N LEU A 118 -6.92 -3.05 -1.26
CA LEU A 118 -6.67 -3.77 -0.01
C LEU A 118 -6.00 -5.14 -0.26
N ARG A 119 -6.37 -5.80 -1.38
CA ARG A 119 -5.68 -7.01 -1.84
C ARG A 119 -4.24 -6.68 -2.25
N LEU A 120 -4.03 -5.57 -2.94
CA LEU A 120 -2.69 -5.08 -3.28
C LEU A 120 -1.82 -4.88 -2.03
N TYR A 121 -2.36 -4.33 -0.93
CA TYR A 121 -1.61 -4.18 0.32
C TYR A 121 -1.26 -5.52 0.96
N SER A 122 -2.14 -6.52 0.80
CA SER A 122 -1.92 -7.87 1.30
C SER A 122 -0.86 -8.62 0.47
N ASP A 123 -0.84 -8.40 -0.85
CA ASP A 123 0.20 -8.90 -1.75
C ASP A 123 1.56 -8.26 -1.42
N PHE A 124 1.62 -6.95 -1.18
CA PHE A 124 2.84 -6.28 -0.72
C PHE A 124 3.28 -6.79 0.67
N ALA A 125 2.34 -7.08 1.58
CA ALA A 125 2.64 -7.68 2.87
C ALA A 125 3.28 -9.06 2.74
N LEU A 126 2.78 -9.90 1.83
CA LEU A 126 3.41 -11.18 1.49
C LEU A 126 4.79 -10.96 0.85
N TYR A 127 4.91 -10.04 -0.10
CA TYR A 127 6.18 -9.72 -0.75
C TYR A 127 7.23 -9.26 0.26
N ALA A 128 6.87 -8.43 1.23
CA ALA A 128 7.79 -7.98 2.29
C ALA A 128 8.43 -9.17 3.03
N ARG A 129 7.67 -10.24 3.27
CA ARG A 129 8.16 -11.46 3.92
C ARG A 129 9.04 -12.33 3.02
N TRP A 130 8.68 -12.43 1.73
CA TRP A 130 9.30 -13.32 0.75
C TRP A 130 10.23 -12.61 -0.23
N SER A 131 10.59 -11.35 0.02
CA SER A 131 11.34 -10.49 -0.92
C SER A 131 12.74 -10.99 -1.34
N TYR A 132 13.21 -12.09 -0.75
CA TYR A 132 14.44 -12.78 -1.11
C TYR A 132 14.24 -13.86 -2.19
N THR A 133 13.01 -14.29 -2.47
CA THR A 133 12.69 -15.33 -3.47
C THR A 133 11.41 -14.99 -4.26
N ASP A 134 11.59 -14.52 -5.50
CA ASP A 134 10.46 -14.18 -6.39
C ASP A 134 9.52 -15.37 -6.65
N ASP A 135 10.07 -16.58 -6.82
CA ASP A 135 9.28 -17.80 -7.03
C ASP A 135 8.50 -18.19 -5.77
N GLY A 136 9.10 -17.96 -4.59
CA GLY A 136 8.44 -18.18 -3.30
C GLY A 136 7.20 -17.30 -3.16
N TYR A 137 7.36 -16.00 -3.38
CA TYR A 137 6.26 -15.03 -3.40
C TYR A 137 5.17 -15.41 -4.42
N LYS A 138 5.53 -15.58 -5.70
CA LYS A 138 4.57 -15.84 -6.78
C LYS A 138 3.77 -17.11 -6.53
N SER A 139 4.42 -18.15 -6.02
CA SER A 139 3.76 -19.42 -5.75
C SER A 139 2.71 -19.33 -4.64
N CYS A 140 2.81 -18.32 -3.77
CA CYS A 140 1.94 -18.09 -2.62
C CYS A 140 0.73 -17.18 -2.91
N LEU A 141 0.60 -16.68 -4.14
CA LEU A 141 -0.55 -15.88 -4.56
C LEU A 141 -1.69 -16.75 -5.11
N PRO A 142 -2.96 -16.27 -5.05
CA PRO A 142 -3.39 -15.08 -4.31
C PRO A 142 -3.43 -15.33 -2.79
N VAL A 143 -3.31 -14.27 -2.00
CA VAL A 143 -3.51 -14.33 -0.55
C VAL A 143 -4.99 -14.41 -0.19
N GLU A 144 -5.30 -15.05 0.92
CA GLU A 144 -6.65 -15.11 1.50
C GLU A 144 -6.71 -14.14 2.68
N ILE A 145 -7.41 -13.02 2.51
CA ILE A 145 -7.58 -12.02 3.57
C ILE A 145 -8.57 -12.57 4.60
N LYS A 146 -8.14 -12.67 5.85
CA LYS A 146 -8.98 -13.13 6.97
C LYS A 146 -9.60 -11.97 7.74
N LYS A 147 -8.84 -10.89 7.94
CA LYS A 147 -9.28 -9.73 8.71
C LYS A 147 -8.48 -8.48 8.34
N ILE A 148 -9.14 -7.32 8.30
CA ILE A 148 -8.47 -6.02 8.24
C ILE A 148 -9.08 -5.10 9.31
N VAL A 149 -8.22 -4.49 10.10
CA VAL A 149 -8.58 -3.37 10.98
C VAL A 149 -7.84 -2.13 10.49
N VAL A 150 -8.58 -1.07 10.22
CA VAL A 150 -8.05 0.23 9.79
C VAL A 150 -8.01 1.16 10.99
N GLU A 151 -6.89 1.87 11.13
CA GLU A 151 -6.67 2.90 12.12
C GLU A 151 -6.35 4.22 11.42
N THR A 152 -7.04 5.29 11.81
CA THR A 152 -6.81 6.64 11.29
C THR A 152 -7.10 7.70 12.35
N CYS A 153 -6.39 8.82 12.27
CA CYS A 153 -6.68 10.04 13.03
C CYS A 153 -7.76 10.91 12.36
N GLU A 154 -8.11 10.63 11.10
CA GLU A 154 -9.18 11.33 10.39
C GLU A 154 -10.55 10.93 10.96
N THR A 155 -11.28 11.90 11.50
CA THR A 155 -12.57 11.66 12.15
C THR A 155 -13.68 11.47 11.13
N HIS A 156 -14.04 10.22 10.87
CA HIS A 156 -15.21 9.87 10.04
C HIS A 156 -16.33 9.28 10.90
N ARG A 157 -17.52 9.89 10.82
CA ARG A 157 -18.74 9.38 11.49
C ARG A 157 -19.18 8.04 10.92
N GLU A 158 -19.10 7.88 9.60
CA GLU A 158 -19.36 6.61 8.94
C GLU A 158 -18.07 5.77 8.89
N PRO A 159 -18.04 4.56 9.50
CA PRO A 159 -16.80 3.78 9.63
C PRO A 159 -16.09 3.48 8.31
N ARG A 160 -16.84 3.11 7.26
CA ARG A 160 -16.25 2.76 5.95
C ARG A 160 -15.52 3.92 5.27
N LEU A 161 -15.87 5.17 5.58
CA LEU A 161 -15.18 6.34 5.02
C LEU A 161 -13.73 6.46 5.49
N LYS A 162 -13.35 5.77 6.58
CA LYS A 162 -11.94 5.67 6.99
C LYS A 162 -11.04 5.05 5.94
N LEU A 163 -11.56 4.20 5.05
CA LEU A 163 -10.81 3.67 3.91
C LEU A 163 -10.37 4.76 2.92
N LYS A 164 -11.08 5.90 2.91
CA LYS A 164 -10.79 7.07 2.08
C LYS A 164 -9.82 8.06 2.75
N SER A 165 -9.44 7.83 4.02
CA SER A 165 -8.45 8.66 4.72
C SER A 165 -7.15 8.71 3.92
N ARG A 166 -6.48 9.86 3.87
CA ARG A 166 -5.20 9.99 3.16
C ARG A 166 -4.13 9.18 3.87
N ASN A 167 -4.06 9.32 5.19
CA ASN A 167 -3.12 8.60 6.05
C ASN A 167 -3.87 7.55 6.87
N ALA A 168 -3.41 6.31 6.86
CA ALA A 168 -4.05 5.22 7.59
C ALA A 168 -3.05 4.09 7.87
N ILE A 169 -3.31 3.35 8.94
CA ILE A 169 -2.59 2.11 9.28
C ILE A 169 -3.57 0.95 9.12
N PHE A 170 -3.14 -0.08 8.41
CA PHE A 170 -3.92 -1.27 8.12
C PHE A 170 -3.27 -2.45 8.84
N HIS A 171 -4.00 -3.01 9.79
CA HIS A 171 -3.64 -4.25 10.48
C HIS A 171 -4.32 -5.40 9.73
N ILE A 172 -3.53 -6.16 8.97
CA ILE A 172 -4.02 -7.18 8.04
C ILE A 172 -3.62 -8.56 8.56
N ARG A 173 -4.61 -9.45 8.72
CA ARG A 173 -4.39 -10.88 8.88
C ARG A 173 -4.78 -11.60 7.59
N PHE A 174 -3.89 -12.44 7.08
CA PHE A 174 -4.11 -13.18 5.84
C PHE A 174 -3.41 -14.54 5.87
N SER A 175 -3.87 -15.47 5.04
CA SER A 175 -3.23 -16.76 4.79
C SER A 175 -2.63 -16.84 3.40
N ALA A 176 -1.53 -17.58 3.28
CA ALA A 176 -0.95 -17.99 2.00
C ALA A 176 -0.28 -19.37 2.12
N LYS A 177 -0.63 -20.31 1.23
CA LYS A 177 -0.20 -21.73 1.28
C LYS A 177 -0.36 -22.39 2.66
N GLY A 178 -1.50 -22.18 3.30
CA GLY A 178 -1.79 -22.78 4.61
C GLY A 178 -0.95 -22.25 5.77
N ARG A 179 -0.30 -21.09 5.59
CA ARG A 179 0.35 -20.35 6.68
C ARG A 179 -0.36 -19.04 6.92
N ASP A 180 -0.48 -18.68 8.19
CA ASP A 180 -1.09 -17.43 8.62
C ASP A 180 -0.03 -16.37 8.84
N TYR A 181 -0.38 -15.14 8.47
CA TYR A 181 0.47 -13.97 8.56
C TYR A 181 -0.30 -12.82 9.18
N THR A 182 0.43 -12.00 9.92
CA THR A 182 -0.03 -10.70 10.37
C THR A 182 0.88 -9.63 9.80
N SER A 183 0.28 -8.53 9.37
CA SER A 183 1.00 -7.42 8.79
C SER A 183 0.44 -6.09 9.25
N VAL A 184 1.33 -5.13 9.43
CA VAL A 184 0.99 -3.73 9.58
C VAL A 184 1.45 -3.01 8.33
N VAL A 185 0.52 -2.37 7.64
CA VAL A 185 0.77 -1.54 6.46
C VAL A 185 0.41 -0.11 6.83
N ARG A 186 1.41 0.77 6.94
CA ARG A 186 1.20 2.21 7.13
C ARG A 186 1.24 2.91 5.78
N ARG A 187 0.14 3.57 5.44
CA ARG A 187 -0.02 4.42 4.27
C ARG A 187 0.06 5.88 4.67
N THR A 188 0.97 6.62 4.05
CA THR A 188 1.11 8.06 4.26
C THR A 188 1.31 8.82 2.96
N THR A 189 0.99 10.12 2.97
CA THR A 189 1.23 11.05 1.87
C THR A 189 1.66 12.40 2.44
N ASP A 190 2.48 13.13 1.67
CA ASP A 190 2.86 14.52 1.94
C ASP A 190 1.82 15.52 1.39
N GLY A 191 0.71 15.01 0.85
CA GLY A 191 -0.37 15.81 0.29
C GLY A 191 -0.23 16.12 -1.20
N ILE A 192 0.91 15.82 -1.82
CA ILE A 192 1.16 16.00 -3.25
C ILE A 192 0.53 14.85 -4.05
N THR A 193 -0.19 15.18 -5.13
CA THR A 193 -0.83 14.18 -5.98
C THR A 193 0.20 13.21 -6.57
N GLY A 194 -0.08 11.91 -6.43
CA GLY A 194 0.81 10.85 -6.90
C GLY A 194 1.96 10.52 -5.94
N HIS A 195 2.08 11.23 -4.81
CA HIS A 195 2.96 10.86 -3.72
C HIS A 195 2.23 9.97 -2.71
N LEU A 196 2.76 8.77 -2.51
CA LEU A 196 2.26 7.78 -1.56
C LEU A 196 3.43 6.98 -1.01
N ILE A 197 3.44 6.72 0.30
CA ILE A 197 4.41 5.85 0.95
C ILE A 197 3.66 4.70 1.58
N LEU A 198 4.16 3.48 1.37
CA LEU A 198 3.77 2.28 2.08
C LEU A 198 4.96 1.76 2.87
N GLU A 199 4.77 1.67 4.17
CA GLU A 199 5.70 1.03 5.10
C GLU A 199 5.04 -0.22 5.66
N ILE A 200 5.75 -1.34 5.58
CA ILE A 200 5.17 -2.66 5.79
C ILE A 200 6.06 -3.44 6.73
N ASN A 201 5.44 -4.07 7.72
CA ASN A 201 6.07 -5.09 8.54
C ASN A 201 5.16 -6.32 8.61
N THR A 202 5.71 -7.50 8.32
CA THR A 202 4.95 -8.75 8.25
C THR A 202 5.61 -9.82 9.10
N CYS A 203 4.84 -10.44 9.99
CA CYS A 203 5.22 -11.55 10.85
C CYS A 203 4.46 -12.82 10.44
N VAL A 204 5.02 -13.99 10.78
CA VAL A 204 4.29 -15.25 10.72
C VAL A 204 3.46 -15.35 12.00
N ASP A 205 2.17 -15.63 11.89
CA ASP A 205 1.36 -15.99 13.06
C ASP A 205 1.79 -17.42 13.44
N GLU A 206 2.71 -17.54 14.39
CA GLU A 206 3.00 -18.83 15.00
C GLU A 206 1.77 -19.25 15.82
N PRO A 207 1.29 -20.50 15.69
CA PRO A 207 0.27 -20.98 16.62
C PRO A 207 0.87 -20.89 18.02
N ASN A 208 0.17 -20.21 18.93
CA ASN A 208 0.48 -20.30 20.35
C ASN A 208 0.54 -21.79 20.69
N MET A 209 1.72 -22.27 21.04
CA MET A 209 1.88 -23.59 21.65
C MET A 209 1.42 -23.44 23.10
N ASP A 210 0.09 -23.44 23.28
CA ASP A 210 -0.56 -23.60 24.58
C ASP A 210 -0.59 -25.08 24.99
#